data_AF-A0A4Q3KVP1-F1
#
_entry.id   AF-A0A4Q3KVP1-F1
#
_cell.length_a   1.000
_cell.length_b   1.000
_cell.length_c   1.000
_cell.angle_alpha   90.00
_cell.angle_beta   90.00
_cell.angle_gamma   90.00
#
_symmetry.space_group_name_H-M   'P 1'
#
loop_
_entity.id
_entity.type
_entity.pdbx_description
1 polymer ?
#
loop_
_entity_poly.entity_id
_entity_poly.type
_entity_poly.pdbx_seq_one_letter_code
_entity_poly.pdbx_strand_id
1 'polypeptide(L)'
;MLKFPRACLTAAMFTMAAPAFAILPQTGMWSIGSELNGKPGRGIQIDRQGGELLILTYFGYRPDGSATFLQASGKLTDGALFSGELTEYKNGRAIGGEARDGEVAHVLGTVSIKFDSASSGTVTLPGEAPQRFSRYWFENHLGRLNGRFEYQATEYNSGRFSEARSFIRATLGEFFMTESGGRSCQYTGNLQPTGDSFSSKGTAVCRSGFSGPEPLIKLQYELLDIKVDENGIFTARRYLNLASEPHVTGRNGVMNHLIGTCALPKSDYWLMPTTSRCGPSDLNISPLTPSDFIP
;
A
#
# COMPACT_ATOMS: atom_id res chain seq x y z
N MET A 1 -16.85 71.09 10.26
CA MET A 1 -17.81 69.98 10.10
C MET A 1 -17.07 68.80 9.49
N LEU A 2 -17.02 67.69 10.23
CA LEU A 2 -16.18 66.50 10.01
C LEU A 2 -16.58 65.73 8.72
N LYS A 3 -15.59 65.32 7.92
CA LYS A 3 -15.73 64.31 6.85
C LYS A 3 -15.32 62.95 7.42
N PHE A 4 -16.22 61.96 7.37
CA PHE A 4 -15.91 60.56 7.68
C PHE A 4 -15.42 59.83 6.42
N PRO A 5 -14.26 59.14 6.44
CA PRO A 5 -13.92 58.22 5.37
C PRO A 5 -14.56 56.85 5.64
N ARG A 6 -15.10 56.24 4.57
CA ARG A 6 -15.58 54.86 4.54
C ARG A 6 -14.38 53.92 4.60
N ALA A 7 -14.26 53.14 5.68
CA ALA A 7 -13.32 52.04 5.75
C ALA A 7 -13.93 50.78 5.12
N CYS A 8 -13.38 50.36 3.98
CA CYS A 8 -13.62 49.02 3.43
C CYS A 8 -12.77 48.02 4.22
N LEU A 9 -13.40 47.11 4.98
CA LEU A 9 -12.73 45.92 5.49
C LEU A 9 -12.67 44.88 4.38
N THR A 10 -11.48 44.61 3.85
CA THR A 10 -11.19 43.44 3.03
C THR A 10 -10.84 42.28 3.96
N ALA A 11 -11.74 41.31 4.12
CA ALA A 11 -11.44 40.06 4.81
C ALA A 11 -10.61 39.16 3.88
N ALA A 12 -9.32 39.01 4.18
CA ALA A 12 -8.47 38.05 3.48
C ALA A 12 -8.80 36.63 3.96
N MET A 13 -9.49 35.84 3.13
CA MET A 13 -9.65 34.40 3.35
C MET A 13 -8.29 33.71 3.14
N PHE A 14 -7.65 33.29 4.22
CA PHE A 14 -6.52 32.36 4.18
C PHE A 14 -7.06 30.97 3.85
N THR A 15 -7.03 30.58 2.58
CA THR A 15 -7.24 29.19 2.18
C THR A 15 -5.98 28.41 2.56
N MET A 16 -6.03 27.65 3.65
CA MET A 16 -5.02 26.63 3.93
C MET A 16 -5.14 25.53 2.87
N ALA A 17 -4.24 25.55 1.88
CA ALA A 17 -4.05 24.40 1.01
C ALA A 17 -3.45 23.28 1.85
N ALA A 18 -4.22 22.22 2.11
CA ALA A 18 -3.68 21.00 2.70
C ALA A 18 -2.54 20.50 1.77
N PRO A 19 -1.38 20.10 2.31
CA PRO A 19 -0.33 19.54 1.48
C PRO A 19 -0.89 18.31 0.77
N ALA A 20 -0.85 18.30 -0.56
CA ALA A 20 -1.14 17.11 -1.33
C ALA A 20 -0.07 16.07 -0.99
N PHE A 21 -0.47 14.98 -0.34
CA PHE A 21 0.44 13.87 -0.09
C PHE A 21 0.86 13.26 -1.42
N ALA A 22 2.15 13.26 -1.72
CA ALA A 22 2.69 12.56 -2.88
C ALA A 22 2.37 11.06 -2.77
N ILE A 23 1.83 10.49 -3.84
CA ILE A 23 1.71 9.05 -4.02
C ILE A 23 3.12 8.53 -4.26
N LEU A 24 3.66 7.82 -3.28
CA LEU A 24 4.99 7.23 -3.38
C LEU A 24 4.85 5.82 -3.96
N PRO A 25 5.14 5.60 -5.25
CA PRO A 25 5.00 4.28 -5.84
C PRO A 25 5.99 3.29 -5.23
N GLN A 26 5.58 2.03 -5.15
CA GLN A 26 6.37 0.97 -4.57
C GLN A 26 7.45 0.47 -5.54
N THR A 27 8.63 0.21 -4.98
CA THR A 27 9.73 -0.47 -5.67
C THR A 27 9.37 -1.93 -5.96
N GLY A 28 9.82 -2.42 -7.11
CA GLY A 28 9.77 -3.83 -7.52
C GLY A 28 9.13 -4.03 -8.89
N MET A 29 8.56 -5.22 -9.12
CA MET A 29 8.02 -5.64 -10.40
C MET A 29 6.57 -5.19 -10.59
N TRP A 30 6.24 -4.74 -11.79
CA TRP A 30 4.92 -4.26 -12.18
C TRP A 30 4.46 -4.93 -13.47
N SER A 31 3.19 -5.32 -13.49
CA SER A 31 2.51 -5.89 -14.65
C SER A 31 1.79 -4.82 -15.45
N ILE A 32 1.71 -5.04 -16.76
CA ILE A 32 1.01 -4.17 -17.71
C ILE A 32 -0.28 -4.86 -18.17
N GLY A 33 -1.40 -4.14 -18.05
CA GLY A 33 -2.72 -4.56 -18.50
C GLY A 33 -3.10 -5.95 -18.03
N SER A 34 -3.55 -6.78 -18.98
CA SER A 34 -3.94 -8.18 -18.76
C SER A 34 -2.79 -9.17 -18.98
N GLU A 35 -1.54 -8.71 -19.05
CA GLU A 35 -0.38 -9.60 -19.28
C GLU A 35 -0.01 -10.42 -18.02
N LEU A 36 -0.71 -10.21 -16.90
CA LEU A 36 -0.59 -11.04 -15.70
C LEU A 36 -1.43 -12.33 -15.85
N ASN A 37 -0.93 -13.29 -16.63
CA ASN A 37 -1.64 -14.53 -16.96
C ASN A 37 -0.76 -15.80 -16.89
N GLY A 38 0.43 -15.70 -16.29
CA GLY A 38 1.37 -16.82 -16.15
C GLY A 38 2.20 -17.11 -17.40
N LYS A 39 2.02 -16.38 -18.51
CA LYS A 39 2.82 -16.54 -19.73
C LYS A 39 3.97 -15.53 -19.77
N PRO A 40 5.08 -15.83 -20.49
CA PRO A 40 6.15 -14.88 -20.73
C PRO A 40 5.63 -13.64 -21.49
N GLY A 41 5.45 -12.54 -20.76
CA GLY A 41 4.97 -11.26 -21.26
C GLY A 41 5.96 -10.15 -20.99
N ARG A 42 5.48 -8.91 -21.12
CA ARG A 42 6.27 -7.71 -20.84
C ARG A 42 6.04 -7.27 -19.39
N GLY A 43 6.94 -6.43 -18.91
CA GLY A 43 6.73 -5.81 -17.62
C GLY A 43 7.76 -4.73 -17.33
N ILE A 44 7.62 -4.15 -16.15
CA ILE A 44 8.42 -3.02 -15.72
C ILE A 44 8.90 -3.26 -14.30
N GLN A 45 10.19 -3.07 -14.06
CA GLN A 45 10.74 -2.91 -12.73
C GLN A 45 10.87 -1.42 -12.41
N ILE A 46 10.39 -1.02 -11.24
CA ILE A 46 10.55 0.33 -10.72
C ILE A 46 11.47 0.28 -9.51
N ASP A 47 12.49 1.12 -9.49
CA ASP A 47 13.24 1.49 -8.29
C ASP A 47 12.99 2.96 -7.96
N ARG A 48 12.75 3.25 -6.68
CA ARG A 48 12.47 4.59 -6.18
C ARG A 48 13.55 4.98 -5.18
N GLN A 49 14.25 6.07 -5.49
CA GLN A 49 15.37 6.58 -4.70
C GLN A 49 15.07 7.98 -4.18
N GLY A 50 15.44 8.25 -2.92
CA GLY A 50 15.32 9.58 -2.33
C GLY A 50 13.89 10.15 -2.30
N GLY A 51 12.86 9.30 -2.38
CA GLY A 51 11.46 9.73 -2.35
C GLY A 51 10.83 9.89 -3.73
N GLU A 52 11.45 10.70 -4.59
CA GLU A 52 10.86 11.18 -5.85
C GLU A 52 11.61 10.76 -7.12
N LEU A 53 12.85 10.28 -7.02
CA LEU A 53 13.56 9.78 -8.21
C LEU A 53 13.10 8.36 -8.51
N LEU A 54 12.79 8.10 -9.78
CA LEU A 54 12.42 6.79 -10.27
C LEU A 54 13.39 6.33 -11.34
N ILE A 55 13.80 5.07 -11.24
CA ILE A 55 14.46 4.31 -12.29
C ILE A 55 13.48 3.24 -12.73
N LEU A 56 13.21 3.21 -14.02
CA LEU A 56 12.32 2.28 -14.67
C LEU A 56 13.15 1.37 -15.56
N THR A 57 12.99 0.06 -15.43
CA THR A 57 13.53 -0.92 -16.38
C THR A 57 12.38 -1.67 -16.99
N TYR A 58 12.12 -1.45 -18.27
CA TYR A 58 11.19 -2.26 -19.06
C TYR A 58 11.92 -3.52 -19.55
N PHE A 59 11.22 -4.65 -19.53
CA PHE A 59 11.64 -5.88 -20.18
C PHE A 59 10.50 -6.37 -21.07
N GLY A 60 10.84 -6.81 -22.28
CA GLY A 60 9.86 -7.24 -23.26
C GLY A 60 10.53 -7.65 -24.56
N TYR A 61 9.85 -7.39 -25.68
CA TYR A 61 10.26 -7.90 -26.98
C TYR A 61 10.33 -6.79 -28.03
N ARG A 62 11.25 -6.92 -28.98
CA ARG A 62 11.33 -6.11 -30.20
C ARG A 62 10.28 -6.57 -31.22
N PRO A 63 10.03 -5.80 -32.30
CA PRO A 63 9.12 -6.22 -33.38
C PRO A 63 9.48 -7.57 -34.03
N ASP A 64 10.75 -7.97 -33.99
CA ASP A 64 11.23 -9.28 -34.49
C ASP A 64 11.03 -10.43 -33.49
N GLY A 65 10.48 -10.15 -32.31
CA GLY A 65 10.26 -11.12 -31.23
C GLY A 65 11.47 -11.37 -30.34
N SER A 66 12.63 -10.76 -30.61
CA SER A 66 13.81 -10.88 -29.75
C SER A 66 13.60 -10.16 -28.41
N ALA A 67 14.09 -10.74 -27.31
CA ALA A 67 14.01 -10.11 -26.00
C ALA A 67 14.88 -8.84 -25.93
N THR A 68 14.41 -7.84 -25.19
CA THR A 68 15.12 -6.59 -24.95
C THR A 68 14.81 -6.03 -23.57
N PHE A 69 15.69 -5.15 -23.10
CA PHE A 69 15.45 -4.31 -21.94
C PHE A 69 15.67 -2.85 -22.33
N LEU A 70 14.88 -1.96 -21.72
CA LEU A 70 15.02 -0.52 -21.88
C LEU A 70 14.97 0.14 -20.51
N GLN A 71 15.63 1.29 -20.36
CA GLN A 71 15.60 2.04 -19.11
C GLN A 71 15.12 3.47 -19.32
N ALA A 72 14.40 3.98 -18.34
CA ALA A 72 14.06 5.39 -18.21
C ALA A 72 14.35 5.83 -16.77
N SER A 73 14.67 7.10 -16.57
CA SER A 73 14.79 7.67 -15.24
C SER A 73 14.26 9.10 -15.22
N GLY A 74 13.82 9.55 -14.05
CA GLY A 74 13.17 10.85 -13.93
C GLY A 74 12.67 11.11 -12.51
N LYS A 75 12.12 12.31 -12.32
CA LYS A 75 11.47 12.69 -11.05
C LYS A 75 9.97 12.47 -11.15
N LEU A 76 9.37 12.09 -10.04
CA LEU A 76 7.94 12.14 -9.84
C LEU A 76 7.51 13.61 -9.75
N THR A 77 6.64 14.05 -10.66
CA THR A 77 6.04 15.39 -10.65
C THR A 77 4.60 15.32 -10.16
N ASP A 78 4.10 16.42 -9.59
CA ASP A 78 2.74 16.54 -9.05
C ASP A 78 2.34 15.42 -8.08
N GLY A 79 3.34 14.81 -7.42
CA GLY A 79 3.18 13.70 -6.50
C GLY A 79 2.62 12.42 -7.09
N ALA A 80 2.48 12.28 -8.42
CA ALA A 80 1.84 11.11 -9.03
C ALA A 80 2.22 10.84 -10.49
N LEU A 81 2.94 11.74 -11.15
CA LEU A 81 3.26 11.65 -12.57
C LEU A 81 4.75 11.33 -12.77
N PHE A 82 5.04 10.42 -13.67
CA PHE A 82 6.39 10.12 -14.13
C PHE A 82 6.44 10.21 -15.65
N SER A 83 7.52 10.79 -16.17
CA SER A 83 7.81 10.84 -17.60
C SER A 83 9.32 10.71 -17.80
N GLY A 84 9.74 9.91 -18.79
CA GLY A 84 11.15 9.74 -19.12
C GLY A 84 11.35 9.10 -20.48
N GLU A 85 12.52 9.32 -21.08
CA GLU A 85 12.92 8.68 -22.33
C GLU A 85 13.24 7.21 -22.10
N LEU A 86 12.51 6.32 -22.79
CA LEU A 86 12.72 4.89 -22.74
C LEU A 86 13.85 4.51 -23.71
N THR A 87 15.02 4.24 -23.15
CA THR A 87 16.28 4.09 -23.87
C THR A 87 16.75 2.65 -23.88
N GLU A 88 17.07 2.14 -25.06
CA GLU A 88 17.72 0.85 -25.27
C GLU A 88 19.24 1.03 -25.29
N TYR A 89 19.96 0.10 -24.67
CA TYR A 89 21.42 0.08 -24.63
C TYR A 89 21.95 -1.18 -25.30
N LYS A 90 23.15 -1.08 -25.89
CA LYS A 90 23.85 -2.20 -26.54
C LYS A 90 25.33 -2.19 -26.22
N ASN A 91 26.02 -3.24 -26.66
CA ASN A 91 27.49 -3.30 -26.70
C ASN A 91 28.20 -3.18 -25.34
N GLY A 92 27.52 -3.43 -24.22
CA GLY A 92 28.14 -3.48 -22.89
C GLY A 92 28.91 -4.77 -22.62
N ARG A 93 29.51 -4.87 -21.43
CA ARG A 93 30.19 -6.09 -20.96
C ARG A 93 29.24 -7.30 -20.99
N ALA A 94 29.68 -8.37 -21.66
CA ALA A 94 29.01 -9.68 -21.64
C ALA A 94 29.36 -10.47 -20.36
N ILE A 95 28.51 -11.45 -20.00
CA ILE A 95 28.78 -12.36 -18.87
C ILE A 95 30.11 -13.10 -19.14
N GLY A 96 31.08 -12.97 -18.23
CA GLY A 96 32.42 -13.54 -18.38
C GLY A 96 33.34 -12.84 -19.39
N GLY A 97 32.90 -11.71 -19.97
CA GLY A 97 33.68 -10.92 -20.92
C GLY A 97 34.52 -9.81 -20.29
N GLU A 98 35.35 -9.19 -21.12
CA GLU A 98 36.22 -8.08 -20.74
C GLU A 98 35.46 -6.82 -20.31
N ALA A 99 36.17 -5.92 -19.60
CA ALA A 99 35.64 -4.61 -19.23
C ALA A 99 35.22 -3.77 -20.45
N ARG A 100 33.93 -3.40 -20.49
CA ARG A 100 33.37 -2.59 -21.55
C ARG A 100 32.11 -1.85 -21.08
N ASP A 101 32.04 -0.57 -21.39
CA ASP A 101 30.85 0.25 -21.21
C ASP A 101 29.84 0.00 -22.33
N GLY A 102 28.55 0.03 -21.96
CA GLY A 102 27.48 0.03 -22.95
C GLY A 102 27.31 1.41 -23.59
N GLU A 103 26.63 1.44 -24.72
CA GLU A 103 26.28 2.67 -25.43
C GLU A 103 24.76 2.70 -25.71
N VAL A 104 24.23 3.90 -25.92
CA VAL A 104 22.84 4.07 -26.35
C VAL A 104 22.67 3.44 -27.72
N ALA A 105 21.76 2.47 -27.83
CA ALA A 105 21.38 1.85 -29.09
C ALA A 105 20.33 2.68 -29.80
N HIS A 106 19.26 3.02 -29.07
CA HIS A 106 18.08 3.69 -29.59
C HIS A 106 17.28 4.33 -28.45
N VAL A 107 16.65 5.48 -28.71
CA VAL A 107 15.65 6.08 -27.82
C VAL A 107 14.29 5.80 -28.44
N LEU A 108 13.50 4.92 -27.82
CA LEU A 108 12.22 4.46 -28.37
C LEU A 108 11.14 5.56 -28.30
N GLY A 109 11.28 6.47 -27.34
CA GLY A 109 10.36 7.58 -27.09
C GLY A 109 10.05 7.73 -25.62
N THR A 110 9.06 8.55 -25.30
CA THR A 110 8.69 8.87 -23.92
C THR A 110 7.74 7.82 -23.35
N VAL A 111 8.10 7.24 -22.21
CA VAL A 111 7.16 6.50 -21.36
C VAL A 111 6.53 7.48 -20.36
N SER A 112 5.22 7.42 -20.17
CA SER A 112 4.53 8.19 -19.13
C SER A 112 3.73 7.29 -18.21
N ILE A 113 3.81 7.54 -16.90
CA ILE A 113 3.03 6.84 -15.88
C ILE A 113 2.28 7.86 -15.04
N LYS A 114 0.99 7.61 -14.83
CA LYS A 114 0.18 8.29 -13.82
C LYS A 114 -0.20 7.30 -12.74
N PHE A 115 0.33 7.47 -11.54
CA PHE A 115 -0.03 6.66 -10.38
C PHE A 115 -1.37 7.12 -9.80
N ASP A 116 -2.23 6.15 -9.47
CA ASP A 116 -3.47 6.37 -8.73
C ASP A 116 -3.36 5.88 -7.27
N SER A 117 -2.40 4.99 -6.99
CA SER A 117 -2.00 4.60 -5.66
C SER A 117 -0.52 4.20 -5.62
N ALA A 118 -0.01 3.83 -4.44
CA ALA A 118 1.35 3.31 -4.30
C ALA A 118 1.60 2.03 -5.12
N SER A 119 0.53 1.35 -5.57
CA SER A 119 0.59 0.03 -6.20
C SER A 119 -0.15 -0.08 -7.53
N SER A 120 -0.74 1.02 -8.01
CA SER A 120 -1.52 1.02 -9.24
C SER A 120 -1.40 2.36 -9.97
N GLY A 121 -1.50 2.28 -11.29
CA GLY A 121 -1.37 3.42 -12.18
C GLY A 121 -1.90 3.11 -13.56
N THR A 122 -1.72 4.08 -14.46
CA THR A 122 -1.87 3.92 -15.90
C THR A 122 -0.51 4.22 -16.54
N VAL A 123 -0.01 3.29 -17.35
CA VAL A 123 1.21 3.43 -18.14
C VAL A 123 0.87 3.69 -19.60
N THR A 124 1.65 4.53 -20.27
CA THR A 124 1.60 4.72 -21.72
C THR A 124 3.02 4.52 -22.24
N LEU A 125 3.22 3.41 -22.95
CA LEU A 125 4.46 3.12 -23.65
C LEU A 125 4.49 3.88 -24.99
N PRO A 126 5.68 4.18 -25.55
CA PRO A 126 5.80 4.84 -26.84
C PRO A 126 5.00 4.11 -27.93
N GLY A 127 4.07 4.82 -28.58
CA GLY A 127 3.25 4.26 -29.67
C GLY A 127 2.10 3.34 -29.24
N GLU A 128 1.86 3.15 -27.94
CA GLU A 128 0.77 2.32 -27.42
C GLU A 128 -0.33 3.15 -26.74
N ALA A 129 -1.55 2.60 -26.72
CA ALA A 129 -2.63 3.19 -25.94
C ALA A 129 -2.35 3.05 -24.42
N PRO A 130 -2.89 3.94 -23.57
CA PRO A 130 -2.74 3.81 -22.12
C PRO A 130 -3.29 2.48 -21.60
N GLN A 131 -2.53 1.80 -20.75
CA GLN A 131 -2.90 0.53 -20.13
C GLN A 131 -2.87 0.62 -18.60
N ARG A 132 -3.71 -0.18 -17.95
CA ARG A 132 -3.62 -0.36 -16.49
C ARG A 132 -2.27 -0.92 -16.12
N PHE A 133 -1.77 -0.51 -14.97
CA PHE A 133 -0.44 -0.81 -14.50
C PHE A 133 -0.54 -1.11 -13.01
N SER A 134 0.02 -2.23 -12.57
CA SER A 134 -0.12 -2.65 -11.16
C SER A 134 1.13 -3.35 -10.65
N ARG A 135 1.45 -3.09 -9.39
CA ARG A 135 2.55 -3.74 -8.70
C ARG A 135 2.24 -5.24 -8.58
N TYR A 136 3.16 -6.07 -9.04
CA TYR A 136 3.02 -7.51 -9.10
C TYR A 136 3.62 -8.22 -7.87
N TRP A 137 2.87 -9.11 -7.24
CA TRP A 137 3.31 -9.82 -6.03
C TRP A 137 3.36 -11.31 -6.27
N PHE A 138 4.49 -11.91 -5.89
CA PHE A 138 4.65 -13.36 -5.86
C PHE A 138 4.13 -13.97 -4.54
N GLU A 139 3.95 -13.16 -3.49
CA GLU A 139 3.64 -13.65 -2.15
C GLU A 139 2.15 -13.62 -1.82
N ASN A 140 1.70 -14.61 -1.03
CA ASN A 140 0.34 -14.64 -0.50
C ASN A 140 0.18 -13.75 0.75
N HIS A 141 0.22 -12.43 0.56
CA HIS A 141 0.04 -11.47 1.66
C HIS A 141 -1.35 -11.59 2.34
N LEU A 142 -2.39 -11.94 1.58
CA LEU A 142 -3.74 -12.15 2.14
C LEU A 142 -3.78 -13.34 3.11
N GLY A 143 -3.06 -14.41 2.78
CA GLY A 143 -2.90 -15.57 3.64
C GLY A 143 -2.26 -15.24 4.98
N ARG A 144 -1.39 -14.21 5.03
CA ARG A 144 -0.73 -13.75 6.27
C ARG A 144 -1.64 -12.93 7.17
N LEU A 145 -2.62 -12.21 6.62
CA LEU A 145 -3.58 -11.43 7.41
C LEU A 145 -4.51 -12.30 8.25
N ASN A 146 -4.78 -13.53 7.82
CA ASN A 146 -5.72 -14.42 8.50
C ASN A 146 -5.06 -15.09 9.71
N GLY A 147 -5.28 -14.53 10.90
CA GLY A 147 -4.64 -14.98 12.14
C GLY A 147 -4.87 -14.06 13.33
N ARG A 148 -4.15 -14.34 14.42
CA ARG A 148 -4.10 -13.45 15.59
C ARG A 148 -2.90 -12.53 15.52
N PHE A 149 -3.06 -11.35 16.10
CA PHE A 149 -1.99 -10.38 16.29
C PHE A 149 -2.06 -9.81 17.69
N GLU A 150 -0.89 -9.63 18.29
CA GLU A 150 -0.71 -8.89 19.54
C GLU A 150 0.11 -7.65 19.19
N TYR A 151 -0.42 -6.47 19.48
CA TYR A 151 0.17 -5.22 19.02
C TYR A 151 -0.07 -4.08 20.00
N GLN A 152 0.75 -3.04 19.86
CA GLN A 152 0.53 -1.76 20.49
C GLN A 152 -0.18 -0.84 19.50
N ALA A 153 -1.29 -0.25 19.93
CA ALA A 153 -1.96 0.82 19.23
C ALA A 153 -1.48 2.15 19.83
N THR A 154 -0.70 2.92 19.07
CA THR A 154 -0.15 4.21 19.50
C THR A 154 -0.89 5.35 18.82
N GLU A 155 -1.49 6.24 19.61
CA GLU A 155 -2.20 7.41 19.11
C GLU A 155 -1.22 8.52 18.69
N TYR A 156 -1.33 8.99 17.44
CA TYR A 156 -0.33 9.85 16.79
C TYR A 156 -0.09 11.20 17.47
N ASN A 157 -1.11 11.81 18.09
CA ASN A 157 -0.99 13.16 18.67
C ASN A 157 -0.72 13.17 20.18
N SER A 158 -1.07 12.09 20.88
CA SER A 158 -0.97 12.03 22.34
C SER A 158 0.21 11.17 22.81
N GLY A 159 0.78 10.34 21.92
CA GLY A 159 1.78 9.34 22.28
C GLY A 159 1.25 8.24 23.20
N ARG A 160 -0.05 8.24 23.50
CA ARG A 160 -0.69 7.20 24.32
C ARG A 160 -0.65 5.90 23.54
N PHE A 161 -0.28 4.83 24.22
CA PHE A 161 -0.35 3.49 23.66
C PHE A 161 -1.27 2.60 24.49
N SER A 162 -1.90 1.65 23.81
CA SER A 162 -2.63 0.57 24.45
C SER A 162 -2.23 -0.75 23.82
N GLU A 163 -2.06 -1.77 24.65
CA GLU A 163 -1.92 -3.14 24.16
C GLU A 163 -3.28 -3.65 23.69
N ALA A 164 -3.27 -4.29 22.53
CA ALA A 164 -4.44 -4.89 21.93
C ALA A 164 -4.07 -6.23 21.30
N ARG A 165 -5.07 -7.09 21.26
CA ARG A 165 -5.01 -8.39 20.60
C ARG A 165 -6.14 -8.44 19.60
N SER A 166 -5.88 -8.87 18.39
CA SER A 166 -6.91 -9.01 17.36
C SER A 166 -6.89 -10.35 16.69
N PHE A 167 -8.06 -10.80 16.26
CA PHE A 167 -8.19 -11.92 15.34
C PHE A 167 -8.82 -11.42 14.05
N ILE A 168 -8.11 -11.60 12.93
CA ILE A 168 -8.52 -11.13 11.61
C ILE A 168 -8.96 -12.32 10.76
N ARG A 169 -10.10 -12.16 10.09
CA ARG A 169 -10.55 -13.01 8.99
C ARG A 169 -10.86 -12.12 7.80
N ALA A 170 -10.22 -12.38 6.66
CA ALA A 170 -10.40 -11.56 5.48
C ALA A 170 -10.26 -12.35 4.18
N THR A 171 -11.06 -11.95 3.20
CA THR A 171 -11.00 -12.35 1.79
C THR A 171 -10.97 -11.07 0.96
N LEU A 172 -10.65 -11.15 -0.33
CA LEU A 172 -10.75 -9.95 -1.17
C LEU A 172 -12.20 -9.46 -1.20
N GLY A 173 -12.40 -8.18 -0.85
CA GLY A 173 -13.72 -7.57 -0.74
C GLY A 173 -14.34 -7.63 0.67
N GLU A 174 -13.86 -8.47 1.58
CA GLU A 174 -14.43 -8.63 2.94
C GLU A 174 -13.35 -8.62 4.03
N PHE A 175 -13.58 -7.81 5.05
CA PHE A 175 -12.72 -7.72 6.22
C PHE A 175 -13.53 -7.88 7.50
N PHE A 176 -13.06 -8.76 8.38
CA PHE A 176 -13.57 -8.91 9.73
C PHE A 176 -12.41 -8.95 10.72
N MET A 177 -12.54 -8.21 11.82
CA MET A 177 -11.57 -8.22 12.91
C MET A 177 -12.28 -8.15 14.27
N THR A 178 -11.93 -9.03 15.19
CA THR A 178 -12.19 -8.82 16.62
C THR A 178 -10.96 -8.21 17.26
N GLU A 179 -11.14 -7.27 18.17
CA GLU A 179 -10.08 -6.64 18.94
C GLU A 179 -10.44 -6.65 20.43
N SER A 180 -9.46 -6.97 21.26
CA SER A 180 -9.58 -7.02 22.72
C SER A 180 -8.36 -6.34 23.34
N GLY A 181 -8.57 -5.48 24.32
CA GLY A 181 -7.55 -4.62 24.91
C GLY A 181 -8.21 -3.57 25.80
N GLY A 182 -7.80 -2.31 25.65
CA GLY A 182 -8.46 -1.19 26.35
C GLY A 182 -9.96 -1.05 26.03
N ARG A 183 -10.39 -1.50 24.84
CA ARG A 183 -11.80 -1.58 24.42
C ARG A 183 -11.99 -2.84 23.56
N SER A 184 -13.08 -3.57 23.77
CA SER A 184 -13.42 -4.71 22.90
C SER A 184 -14.24 -4.24 21.71
N CYS A 185 -13.75 -4.49 20.50
CA CYS A 185 -14.36 -4.00 19.26
C CYS A 185 -14.51 -5.14 18.24
N GLN A 186 -15.56 -5.05 17.42
CA GLN A 186 -15.76 -5.87 16.23
C GLN A 186 -15.81 -4.96 15.01
N TYR A 187 -14.99 -5.24 14.00
CA TYR A 187 -14.86 -4.47 12.78
C TYR A 187 -15.38 -5.30 11.61
N THR A 188 -16.18 -4.66 10.75
CA THR A 188 -16.69 -5.23 9.50
C THR A 188 -16.54 -4.20 8.40
N GLY A 189 -15.94 -4.59 7.27
CA GLY A 189 -15.74 -3.68 6.14
C GLY A 189 -15.28 -4.40 4.88
N ASN A 190 -14.86 -3.63 3.88
CA ASN A 190 -14.25 -4.18 2.67
C ASN A 190 -12.75 -4.47 2.89
N LEU A 191 -12.15 -5.31 2.05
CA LEU A 191 -10.70 -5.43 1.96
C LEU A 191 -10.27 -5.19 0.51
N GLN A 192 -9.36 -4.24 0.30
CA GLN A 192 -8.82 -3.93 -1.01
C GLN A 192 -7.30 -4.02 -0.97
N PRO A 193 -6.66 -4.70 -1.94
CA PRO A 193 -5.21 -4.72 -2.04
C PRO A 193 -4.69 -3.32 -2.38
N THR A 194 -3.64 -2.90 -1.70
CA THR A 194 -2.93 -1.63 -1.88
C THR A 194 -1.43 -1.88 -1.91
N GLY A 195 -1.01 -2.69 -2.89
CA GLY A 195 0.40 -3.08 -3.04
C GLY A 195 0.74 -4.27 -2.18
N ASP A 196 1.81 -4.17 -1.41
CA ASP A 196 2.26 -5.18 -0.43
C ASP A 196 1.43 -5.16 0.86
N SER A 197 0.35 -4.40 0.86
CA SER A 197 -0.53 -4.18 2.01
C SER A 197 -1.97 -4.17 1.54
N PHE A 198 -2.87 -3.98 2.51
CA PHE A 198 -4.29 -3.84 2.24
C PHE A 198 -4.85 -2.58 2.89
N SER A 199 -5.96 -2.11 2.33
CA SER A 199 -6.80 -1.10 2.96
C SER A 199 -8.19 -1.67 3.24
N SER A 200 -8.82 -1.18 4.29
CA SER A 200 -10.16 -1.58 4.68
C SER A 200 -10.94 -0.40 5.23
N LYS A 201 -12.20 -0.26 4.83
CA LYS A 201 -13.13 0.75 5.33
C LYS A 201 -14.43 0.09 5.73
N GLY A 202 -15.03 0.55 6.82
CA GLY A 202 -16.29 0.01 7.29
C GLY A 202 -16.67 0.51 8.67
N THR A 203 -17.42 -0.32 9.38
CA THR A 203 -17.96 0.00 10.70
C THR A 203 -17.29 -0.81 11.79
N ALA A 204 -17.07 -0.21 12.95
CA ALA A 204 -16.69 -0.91 14.17
C ALA A 204 -17.77 -0.75 15.24
N VAL A 205 -18.05 -1.82 15.97
CA VAL A 205 -18.96 -1.84 17.11
C VAL A 205 -18.16 -2.23 18.34
N CYS A 206 -18.08 -1.32 19.30
CA CYS A 206 -17.25 -1.48 20.48
C CYS A 206 -18.05 -1.44 21.78
N ARG A 207 -17.60 -2.22 22.77
CA ARG A 207 -18.15 -2.22 24.13
C ARG A 207 -17.28 -1.37 25.05
N SER A 208 -17.94 -0.48 25.79
CA SER A 208 -17.40 0.25 26.94
C SER A 208 -17.37 -0.70 28.15
N GLY A 209 -16.20 -1.00 28.73
CA GLY A 209 -16.08 -1.66 30.05
C GLY A 209 -16.50 -3.15 30.17
N PHE A 210 -16.23 -3.72 31.36
CA PHE A 210 -16.26 -5.18 31.63
C PHE A 210 -17.55 -5.70 32.31
N SER A 211 -18.56 -4.89 32.64
CA SER A 211 -19.76 -5.39 33.32
C SER A 211 -20.98 -4.48 33.19
N GLY A 212 -22.00 -4.93 32.45
CA GLY A 212 -23.33 -4.30 32.33
C GLY A 212 -23.83 -4.23 30.88
N PRO A 213 -25.14 -3.97 30.65
CA PRO A 213 -25.68 -3.65 29.32
C PRO A 213 -25.25 -2.23 28.91
N GLU A 214 -23.94 -2.05 28.74
CA GLU A 214 -23.33 -0.79 28.31
C GLU A 214 -23.72 -0.46 26.86
N PRO A 215 -23.92 0.82 26.52
CA PRO A 215 -24.25 1.21 25.16
C PRO A 215 -23.11 0.84 24.20
N LEU A 216 -23.48 0.22 23.08
CA LEU A 216 -22.53 -0.08 22.00
C LEU A 216 -22.11 1.21 21.32
N ILE A 217 -20.80 1.45 21.27
CA ILE A 217 -20.23 2.58 20.53
C ILE A 217 -20.07 2.14 19.08
N LYS A 218 -20.78 2.82 18.16
CA LYS A 218 -20.64 2.60 16.72
C LYS A 218 -19.65 3.61 16.14
N LEU A 219 -18.64 3.11 15.45
CA LEU A 219 -17.59 3.89 14.82
C LEU A 219 -17.57 3.61 13.32
N GLN A 220 -17.11 4.58 12.54
CA GLN A 220 -16.61 4.38 11.19
C GLN A 220 -15.09 4.26 11.26
N TYR A 221 -14.50 3.30 10.54
CA TYR A 221 -13.06 3.12 10.50
C TYR A 221 -12.51 3.16 9.08
N GLU A 222 -11.24 3.57 8.99
CA GLU A 222 -10.39 3.36 7.83
C GLU A 222 -9.05 2.78 8.32
N LEU A 223 -8.70 1.60 7.82
CA LEU A 223 -7.42 0.95 8.02
C LEU A 223 -6.61 1.05 6.72
N LEU A 224 -5.36 1.48 6.84
CA LEU A 224 -4.41 1.63 5.74
C LEU A 224 -3.15 0.84 6.05
N ASP A 225 -2.45 0.45 4.99
CA ASP A 225 -1.17 -0.26 5.07
C ASP A 225 -1.24 -1.50 5.98
N ILE A 226 -2.38 -2.21 5.97
CA ILE A 226 -2.56 -3.44 6.75
C ILE A 226 -1.61 -4.48 6.14
N LYS A 227 -0.55 -4.82 6.87
CA LYS A 227 0.50 -5.69 6.36
C LYS A 227 0.98 -6.64 7.46
N VAL A 228 1.28 -7.87 7.04
CA VAL A 228 2.02 -8.85 7.84
C VAL A 228 3.21 -9.29 7.02
N ASP A 229 4.42 -8.99 7.50
CA ASP A 229 5.64 -9.36 6.80
C ASP A 229 6.01 -10.84 6.97
N GLU A 230 7.11 -11.25 6.35
CA GLU A 230 7.63 -12.62 6.42
C GLU A 230 8.10 -13.05 7.82
N ASN A 231 8.34 -12.10 8.71
CA ASN A 231 8.69 -12.33 10.11
C ASN A 231 7.46 -12.32 11.03
N GLY A 232 6.26 -12.17 10.45
CA GLY A 232 5.01 -12.08 11.18
C GLY A 232 4.79 -10.75 11.87
N ILE A 233 5.50 -9.69 11.48
CA ILE A 233 5.28 -8.34 12.01
C ILE A 233 4.02 -7.75 11.38
N PHE A 234 3.04 -7.45 12.23
CA PHE A 234 1.81 -6.79 11.87
C PHE A 234 1.96 -5.28 11.96
N THR A 235 1.59 -4.57 10.90
CA THR A 235 1.54 -3.11 10.87
C THR A 235 0.24 -2.63 10.24
N ALA A 236 -0.28 -1.50 10.72
CA ALA A 236 -1.39 -0.78 10.10
C ALA A 236 -1.46 0.67 10.60
N ARG A 237 -2.19 1.51 9.87
CA ARG A 237 -2.67 2.81 10.35
C ARG A 237 -4.19 2.78 10.43
N ARG A 238 -4.75 3.11 11.59
CA ARG A 238 -6.18 3.07 11.87
C ARG A 238 -6.71 4.47 12.17
N TYR A 239 -7.73 4.89 11.44
CA TYR A 239 -8.53 6.08 11.73
C TYR A 239 -9.89 5.65 12.27
N LEU A 240 -10.31 6.25 13.38
CA LEU A 240 -11.61 5.99 14.00
C LEU A 240 -12.41 7.28 14.13
N ASN A 241 -13.68 7.24 13.71
CA ASN A 241 -14.63 8.35 13.79
C ASN A 241 -15.92 7.89 14.48
N LEU A 242 -16.55 8.76 15.26
CA LEU A 242 -17.88 8.49 15.81
C LEU A 242 -18.90 8.46 14.68
N ALA A 243 -19.72 7.41 14.60
CA ALA A 243 -20.70 7.27 13.52
C ALA A 243 -21.82 8.35 13.55
N SER A 244 -21.98 9.05 14.68
CA SER A 244 -22.98 10.12 14.87
C SER A 244 -22.53 11.50 14.37
N GLU A 245 -21.27 11.68 13.98
CA GLU A 245 -20.76 12.98 13.51
C GLU A 245 -20.95 13.12 11.98
N PRO A 246 -21.84 14.01 11.51
CA PRO A 246 -22.26 14.06 10.10
C PRO A 246 -21.20 14.58 9.12
N HIS A 247 -20.01 14.97 9.60
CA HIS A 247 -18.96 15.58 8.77
C HIS A 247 -17.58 14.94 8.91
N VAL A 248 -17.43 13.86 9.67
CA VAL A 248 -16.14 13.19 9.87
C VAL A 248 -16.12 11.87 9.13
N THR A 249 -16.00 11.95 7.80
CA THR A 249 -15.76 10.79 6.94
C THR A 249 -14.27 10.72 6.58
N GLY A 250 -13.68 9.53 6.62
CA GLY A 250 -12.29 9.30 6.23
C GLY A 250 -11.25 9.62 7.31
N ARG A 251 -10.12 10.20 6.89
CA ARG A 251 -8.88 10.35 7.69
C ARG A 251 -8.89 11.49 8.72
N ASN A 252 -10.06 12.02 9.04
CA ASN A 252 -10.22 13.13 9.99
C ASN A 252 -10.36 12.66 11.45
N GLY A 253 -10.33 11.34 11.69
CA GLY A 253 -10.49 10.72 13.00
C GLY A 253 -9.20 10.56 13.79
N VAL A 254 -9.34 9.97 14.99
CA VAL A 254 -8.18 9.63 15.83
C VAL A 254 -7.33 8.59 15.12
N MET A 255 -6.11 8.98 14.76
CA MET A 255 -5.15 8.11 14.07
C MET A 255 -4.33 7.31 15.08
N ASN A 256 -4.32 5.99 14.91
CA ASN A 256 -3.49 5.06 15.65
C ASN A 256 -2.54 4.35 14.70
N HIS A 257 -1.27 4.24 15.08
CA HIS A 257 -0.36 3.30 14.46
C HIS A 257 -0.40 1.98 15.21
N LEU A 258 -0.61 0.89 14.48
CA LEU A 258 -0.65 -0.46 15.03
C LEU A 258 0.67 -1.14 14.66
N ILE A 259 1.43 -1.61 15.64
CA ILE A 259 2.65 -2.41 15.42
C ILE A 259 2.63 -3.59 16.38
N GLY A 260 2.83 -4.80 15.85
CA GLY A 260 2.95 -5.98 16.68
C GLY A 260 3.36 -7.22 15.92
N THR A 261 3.00 -8.37 16.47
CA THR A 261 3.44 -9.68 15.99
C THR A 261 2.26 -10.62 15.84
N CYS A 262 2.37 -11.52 14.87
CA CYS A 262 1.50 -12.67 14.73
C CYS A 262 1.56 -13.55 15.98
N ALA A 263 0.42 -14.08 16.38
CA ALA A 263 0.28 -14.93 17.55
C ALA A 263 -0.47 -16.24 17.25
N LEU A 264 -0.14 -17.29 18.02
CA LEU A 264 -0.84 -18.56 18.01
C LEU A 264 -1.67 -18.74 19.29
N PRO A 265 -2.69 -19.62 19.30
CA PRO A 265 -3.27 -20.32 18.13
C PRO A 265 -4.11 -19.39 17.24
N LYS A 266 -4.30 -19.74 15.96
CA LYS A 266 -5.19 -19.00 15.04
C LYS A 266 -6.68 -19.23 15.34
N SER A 267 -7.16 -18.74 16.48
CA SER A 267 -8.56 -18.90 16.94
C SER A 267 -9.14 -17.56 17.42
N ASP A 268 -10.45 -17.42 17.62
CA ASP A 268 -11.03 -16.25 18.34
C ASP A 268 -11.15 -16.52 19.86
N TYR A 269 -10.69 -17.67 20.33
CA TYR A 269 -10.80 -18.05 21.74
C TYR A 269 -9.65 -17.49 22.60
N TRP A 270 -9.86 -16.32 23.21
CA TRP A 270 -8.85 -15.53 23.93
C TRP A 270 -8.37 -16.11 25.28
N LEU A 271 -8.96 -17.22 25.73
CA LEU A 271 -8.56 -17.88 26.98
C LEU A 271 -7.40 -18.88 26.81
N MET A 272 -6.96 -19.12 25.57
CA MET A 272 -5.80 -19.95 25.29
C MET A 272 -4.49 -19.17 25.47
N PRO A 273 -3.44 -19.78 26.06
CA PRO A 273 -2.11 -19.18 26.11
C PRO A 273 -1.62 -18.81 24.71
N THR A 274 -1.02 -17.64 24.56
CA THR A 274 -0.50 -17.15 23.29
C THR A 274 1.01 -17.28 23.22
N THR A 275 1.51 -17.58 22.02
CA THR A 275 2.92 -17.38 21.67
C THR A 275 2.98 -16.33 20.58
N SER A 276 3.65 -15.21 20.85
CA SER A 276 3.71 -14.02 19.97
C SER A 276 4.68 -14.19 18.80
N ARG A 277 4.84 -15.43 18.29
CA ARG A 277 5.69 -15.75 17.14
C ARG A 277 5.02 -16.83 16.29
N CYS A 278 4.83 -16.52 15.01
CA CYS A 278 4.36 -17.44 13.98
C CYS A 278 5.55 -17.90 13.15
N GLY A 279 5.60 -19.20 12.82
CA GLY A 279 6.61 -19.74 11.90
C GLY A 279 6.23 -19.52 10.44
N PRO A 280 7.13 -19.84 9.49
CA PRO A 280 6.86 -19.72 8.05
C PRO A 280 5.59 -20.46 7.61
N SER A 281 5.33 -21.65 8.16
CA SER A 281 4.10 -22.42 7.88
C SER A 281 2.84 -21.71 8.34
N ASP A 282 2.89 -21.04 9.51
CA ASP A 282 1.76 -20.28 10.03
C ASP A 282 1.48 -19.02 9.20
N LEU A 283 2.52 -18.46 8.59
CA LEU A 283 2.43 -17.27 7.74
C LEU A 283 2.14 -17.62 6.27
N ASN A 284 1.83 -18.88 5.95
CA ASN A 284 1.66 -19.33 4.56
C ASN A 284 2.85 -18.93 3.67
N ILE A 285 4.05 -18.90 4.25
CA ILE A 285 5.31 -18.75 3.55
C ILE A 285 5.71 -20.16 3.14
N SER A 286 5.04 -20.66 2.10
CA SER A 286 5.49 -21.89 1.47
C SER A 286 6.84 -21.60 0.80
N PRO A 287 7.87 -22.45 0.98
CA PRO A 287 9.06 -22.34 0.16
C PRO A 287 8.62 -22.46 -1.30
N LEU A 288 8.97 -21.46 -2.12
CA LEU A 288 8.68 -21.50 -3.55
C LEU A 288 9.32 -22.77 -4.11
N THR A 289 8.49 -23.63 -4.68
CA THR A 289 8.91 -24.86 -5.32
C THR A 289 9.34 -24.57 -6.75
N PRO A 290 10.23 -25.35 -7.37
CA PRO A 290 10.56 -25.20 -8.79
C PRO A 290 9.33 -25.18 -9.71
N SER A 291 8.24 -25.87 -9.33
CA SER A 291 6.95 -25.84 -10.02
C SER A 291 6.21 -24.50 -9.93
N ASP A 292 6.50 -23.66 -8.94
CA ASP A 292 5.93 -22.30 -8.85
C ASP A 292 6.60 -21.33 -9.84
N PHE A 293 7.71 -21.74 -10.47
CA PHE A 293 8.49 -20.93 -11.42
C PHE A 293 8.40 -21.41 -12.87
N ILE A 294 7.72 -22.52 -13.13
CA ILE A 294 7.55 -23.08 -14.48
C ILE A 294 6.08 -22.90 -14.86
N PRO A 295 5.77 -22.35 -16.06
CA PRO A 295 4.40 -22.21 -16.55
C PRO A 295 3.69 -23.55 -16.75
#